data_AF-A0A0Q6Z3D1-F1
#
_entry.id   AF-A0A0Q6Z3D1-F1
#
_cell.length_a   1.000
_cell.length_b   1.000
_cell.length_c   1.000
_cell.angle_alpha   90.00
_cell.angle_beta   90.00
_cell.angle_gamma   90.00
#
_symmetry.space_group_name_H-M   'P 1'
#
loop_
_entity.id
_entity.type
_entity.pdbx_description
1 polymer ?
#
loop_
_entity_poly.entity_id
_entity_poly.type
_entity_poly.pdbx_seq_one_letter_code
_entity_poly.pdbx_strand_id
1 'polypeptide(L)'
;MKKPVESDAGKTPAASVISFSAADELRDSIADWADRQTDTPTLSTAARRLVEIALADATVGRPQADENSTTARDLAAAQIDRLSDENAPAAEQAVRKRRLLKGPSEFRDERVDRPKKQNR
;
A
#
# COMPACT_ATOMS: atom_id res chain seq x y z
N MET A 1 19.78 48.41 32.62
CA MET A 1 18.82 47.54 33.33
C MET A 1 18.05 46.70 32.32
N LYS A 2 18.11 45.37 32.46
CA LYS A 2 17.37 44.40 31.65
C LYS A 2 15.88 44.45 32.02
N LYS A 3 14.98 44.57 31.05
CA LYS A 3 13.56 44.20 31.20
C LYS A 3 13.43 42.73 30.79
N PRO A 4 12.76 41.87 31.57
CA PRO A 4 12.64 40.47 31.23
C PRO A 4 11.69 40.33 30.02
N VAL A 5 12.16 39.57 29.03
CA VAL A 5 11.33 39.05 27.94
C VAL A 5 10.41 38.03 28.59
N GLU A 6 9.12 38.34 28.68
CA GLU A 6 8.10 37.34 28.96
C GLU A 6 8.20 36.29 27.86
N SER A 7 8.70 35.12 28.24
CA SER A 7 8.66 33.92 27.42
C SER A 7 7.19 33.55 27.26
N ASP A 8 6.61 33.85 26.10
CA ASP A 8 5.37 33.25 25.65
C ASP A 8 5.65 31.75 25.48
N ALA A 9 5.48 31.01 26.58
CA ALA A 9 5.55 29.57 26.59
C ALA A 9 4.46 29.08 25.63
N GLY A 10 4.91 28.51 24.51
CA GLY A 10 4.08 28.07 23.40
C GLY A 10 2.78 27.45 23.90
N LYS A 11 1.68 28.16 23.64
CA LYS A 11 0.33 27.67 23.87
C LYS A 11 0.16 26.40 23.06
N THR A 12 0.27 25.25 23.72
CA THR A 12 -0.20 23.99 23.16
C THR A 12 -1.63 24.25 22.72
N PRO A 13 -2.00 24.05 21.44
CA PRO A 13 -3.36 24.29 21.02
C PRO A 13 -4.24 23.36 21.86
N ALA A 14 -5.14 23.95 22.66
CA ALA A 14 -6.08 23.20 23.46
C ALA A 14 -6.83 22.26 22.52
N ALA A 15 -6.86 20.97 22.86
CA ALA A 15 -7.58 19.99 22.07
C ALA A 15 -9.04 20.41 21.95
N SER A 16 -9.48 20.75 20.74
CA SER A 16 -10.88 21.08 20.48
C SER A 16 -11.69 19.79 20.46
N VAL A 17 -12.75 19.73 21.27
CA VAL A 17 -13.64 18.56 21.33
C VAL A 17 -14.62 18.65 20.16
N ILE A 18 -14.68 17.58 19.37
CA ILE A 18 -15.63 17.42 18.26
C ILE A 18 -16.57 16.28 18.63
N SER A 19 -17.88 16.51 18.51
CA SER A 19 -18.89 15.46 18.62
C SER A 19 -19.20 14.87 17.24
N PHE A 20 -19.43 13.57 17.18
CA PHE A 20 -19.88 12.87 15.98
C PHE A 20 -20.87 11.76 16.36
N SER A 21 -21.78 11.47 15.44
CA SER A 21 -22.65 10.30 15.55
C SER A 21 -21.91 9.06 15.04
N ALA A 22 -21.88 8.01 15.85
CA ALA A 22 -21.40 6.68 15.47
C ALA A 22 -22.53 5.68 15.69
N ALA A 23 -22.63 4.68 14.81
CA ALA A 23 -23.45 3.50 15.08
C ALA A 23 -22.91 2.79 16.33
N ASP A 24 -23.78 2.14 17.11
CA ASP A 24 -23.38 1.49 18.35
C ASP A 24 -22.35 0.36 18.09
N GLU A 25 -22.50 -0.38 17.00
CA GLU A 25 -21.53 -1.39 16.56
C GLU A 25 -20.11 -0.82 16.34
N LEU A 26 -20.01 0.40 15.80
CA LEU A 26 -18.72 1.07 15.62
C LEU A 26 -18.13 1.50 16.97
N ARG A 27 -18.96 1.95 17.92
CA ARG A 27 -18.50 2.30 19.27
C ARG A 27 -17.98 1.08 20.00
N ASP A 28 -18.70 -0.03 19.94
CA ASP A 28 -18.32 -1.30 20.56
C ASP A 28 -16.99 -1.81 19.96
N SER A 29 -16.84 -1.73 18.64
CA SER A 29 -15.59 -2.11 17.97
C SER A 29 -14.39 -1.25 18.41
N ILE A 30 -14.59 0.05 18.66
CA ILE A 30 -13.53 0.94 19.16
C ILE A 30 -13.21 0.62 20.63
N ALA A 31 -14.21 0.31 21.45
CA ALA A 31 -14.04 -0.09 22.85
C ALA A 31 -13.27 -1.42 22.95
N ASP A 32 -13.68 -2.43 22.18
CA ASP A 32 -13.00 -3.72 22.09
C ASP A 32 -11.54 -3.57 21.64
N TRP A 33 -11.26 -2.67 20.71
CA TRP A 33 -9.90 -2.37 20.28
C TRP A 33 -9.08 -1.72 21.40
N ALA A 34 -9.70 -0.83 22.19
CA ALA A 34 -9.07 -0.16 23.32
C ALA A 34 -8.68 -1.16 24.42
N ASP A 35 -9.56 -2.11 24.74
CA ASP A 35 -9.32 -3.13 25.76
C ASP A 35 -8.16 -4.08 25.42
N ARG A 36 -7.83 -4.21 24.13
CA ARG A 36 -6.67 -4.99 23.66
C ARG A 36 -5.34 -4.24 23.76
N GLN A 37 -5.36 -2.93 24.02
CA GLN A 37 -4.12 -2.16 24.17
C GLN A 37 -3.59 -2.26 25.60
N THR A 38 -2.26 -2.29 25.74
CA THR A 38 -1.59 -2.39 27.04
C THR A 38 -1.94 -1.23 27.98
N ASP A 39 -2.21 -0.04 27.44
CA ASP A 39 -2.53 1.16 28.21
C ASP A 39 -4.04 1.41 28.36
N THR A 40 -4.89 0.52 27.84
CA THR A 40 -6.37 0.59 27.93
C THR A 40 -6.90 2.02 27.72
N PRO A 41 -6.69 2.62 26.52
CA PRO A 41 -7.00 4.01 26.27
C PRO A 41 -8.50 4.29 26.38
N THR A 42 -8.86 5.51 26.74
CA THR A 42 -10.27 5.94 26.69
C THR A 42 -10.81 5.89 25.26
N LEU A 43 -12.14 5.80 25.09
CA LEU A 43 -12.78 5.72 23.77
C LEU A 43 -12.35 6.86 22.82
N SER A 44 -12.18 8.09 23.35
CA SER A 44 -11.73 9.24 22.54
C SER A 44 -10.27 9.12 22.11
N THR A 45 -9.41 8.61 22.98
CA THR A 45 -8.00 8.32 22.68
C THR A 45 -7.88 7.18 21.67
N ALA A 46 -8.70 6.13 21.82
CA ALA A 46 -8.74 4.99 20.91
C ALA A 46 -9.19 5.42 19.52
N ALA A 47 -10.31 6.15 19.43
CA ALA A 47 -10.81 6.71 18.18
C ALA A 47 -9.76 7.61 17.50
N ARG A 48 -9.08 8.47 18.26
CA ARG A 48 -8.01 9.32 17.73
C ARG A 48 -6.85 8.50 17.14
N ARG A 49 -6.34 7.50 17.87
CA ARG A 49 -5.23 6.65 17.40
C ARG A 49 -5.60 5.89 16.14
N LEU A 50 -6.80 5.32 16.10
CA LEU A 50 -7.30 4.61 14.92
C LEU A 50 -7.37 5.53 13.69
N VAL A 51 -7.83 6.77 13.88
CA VAL A 51 -7.86 7.77 12.80
C VAL A 51 -6.44 8.19 12.39
N GLU A 52 -5.52 8.41 13.33
CA GLU A 52 -4.12 8.73 13.02
C GLU A 52 -3.44 7.61 12.22
N ILE A 53 -3.68 6.35 12.58
CA ILE A 53 -3.17 5.17 11.84
C ILE A 53 -3.77 5.12 10.43
N ALA A 54 -5.08 5.28 10.30
CA ALA A 54 -5.76 5.25 9.00
C ALA A 54 -5.31 6.40 8.09
N LEU A 55 -5.07 7.58 8.65
CA LEU A 55 -4.55 8.73 7.91
C LEU A 55 -3.08 8.53 7.53
N ALA A 56 -2.25 7.95 8.41
CA ALA A 56 -0.88 7.61 8.08
C ALA A 56 -0.84 6.61 6.90
N ASP A 57 -1.66 5.56 6.93
CA ASP A 57 -1.75 4.59 5.84
C ASP A 57 -2.32 5.21 4.55
N ALA A 58 -3.33 6.07 4.64
CA ALA A 58 -3.87 6.79 3.49
C ALA A 58 -2.86 7.75 2.84
N THR A 59 -1.93 8.32 3.62
CA THR A 59 -0.83 9.16 3.09
C THR A 59 0.28 8.35 2.45
N VAL A 60 0.45 7.09 2.85
CA VAL A 60 1.27 6.12 2.13
C VAL A 60 0.44 5.60 0.98
N GLY A 61 0.32 6.42 -0.08
CA GLY A 61 -0.34 6.01 -1.31
C GLY A 61 0.11 4.61 -1.69
N ARG A 62 -0.86 3.73 -2.00
CA ARG A 62 -0.70 2.29 -2.33
C ARG A 62 0.73 2.01 -2.78
N PRO A 63 1.47 1.09 -2.12
CA PRO A 63 2.88 0.87 -2.39
C PRO A 63 3.06 0.79 -3.90
N GLN A 64 3.70 1.81 -4.46
CA GLN A 64 4.18 1.76 -5.83
C GLN A 64 5.15 0.59 -5.82
N ALA A 65 4.91 -0.41 -6.68
CA ALA A 65 5.83 -1.53 -6.79
C ALA A 65 7.25 -0.95 -6.91
N ASP A 66 8.15 -1.35 -6.02
CA ASP A 66 9.54 -0.89 -6.05
C ASP A 66 10.04 -1.04 -7.49
N GLU A 67 10.61 0.00 -8.09
CA GLU A 67 11.18 -0.09 -9.45
C GLU A 67 12.26 -1.18 -9.54
N ASN A 68 12.82 -1.57 -8.38
CA ASN A 68 13.82 -2.63 -8.21
C ASN A 68 13.21 -4.00 -7.84
N SER A 69 11.88 -4.11 -7.71
CA SER A 69 11.20 -5.39 -7.51
C SER A 69 11.36 -6.23 -8.77
N THR A 70 11.88 -7.45 -8.61
CA THR A 70 11.97 -8.41 -9.71
C THR A 70 10.56 -8.67 -10.20
N THR A 71 10.24 -8.18 -11.39
CA THR A 71 8.88 -8.29 -11.91
C THR A 71 8.59 -9.77 -12.14
N ALA A 72 7.33 -10.19 -12.00
CA ALA A 72 6.91 -11.55 -12.33
C ALA A 72 7.40 -12.00 -13.74
N ARG A 73 7.54 -11.03 -14.64
CA ARG A 73 8.12 -11.21 -15.98
C ARG A 73 9.59 -11.63 -15.95
N ASP A 74 10.40 -11.06 -15.06
CA ASP A 74 11.84 -11.33 -14.97
C ASP A 74 12.10 -12.70 -14.34
N LEU A 75 11.32 -13.04 -13.30
CA LEU A 75 11.34 -14.38 -12.70
C LEU A 75 10.94 -15.46 -13.71
N ALA A 76 9.87 -15.21 -14.48
CA ALA A 76 9.45 -16.11 -15.55
C ALA A 76 10.49 -16.19 -16.67
N ALA A 77 11.15 -15.09 -17.03
CA ALA A 77 12.20 -15.07 -18.04
C ALA A 77 13.39 -15.94 -17.63
N ALA A 78 13.86 -15.80 -16.39
CA ALA A 78 14.96 -16.62 -15.86
C ALA A 78 14.59 -18.11 -15.78
N GLN A 79 13.34 -18.44 -15.43
CA GLN A 79 12.89 -19.83 -15.40
C GLN A 79 12.81 -20.44 -16.80
N ILE A 80 12.38 -19.67 -17.82
CA ILE A 80 12.36 -20.14 -19.21
C ILE A 80 13.78 -20.38 -19.72
N ASP A 81 14.75 -19.52 -19.36
CA ASP A 81 16.14 -19.73 -19.75
C ASP A 81 16.69 -21.05 -19.18
N ARG A 82 16.36 -21.37 -17.92
CA ARG A 82 16.75 -22.63 -17.27
C ARG A 82 16.13 -23.87 -17.92
N LEU A 83 14.91 -23.75 -18.45
CA LEU A 83 14.19 -24.84 -19.12
C LEU A 83 14.40 -24.86 -20.64
N SER A 84 15.22 -23.96 -21.17
CA SER A 84 15.45 -23.85 -22.61
C SER A 84 16.25 -25.05 -23.12
N ASP A 85 15.92 -25.51 -24.32
CA ASP A 85 16.65 -26.58 -24.99
C ASP A 85 17.98 -26.03 -25.52
N GLU A 86 19.08 -26.48 -24.91
CA GLU A 86 20.45 -26.06 -25.24
C GLU A 86 20.84 -26.41 -26.68
N ASN A 87 20.16 -27.36 -27.33
CA ASN A 87 20.45 -27.77 -28.71
C ASN A 87 19.82 -26.84 -29.76
N ALA A 88 18.89 -25.97 -29.37
CA ALA A 88 18.25 -25.02 -30.28
C ALA A 88 19.14 -23.79 -30.53
N PRO A 89 19.15 -23.19 -31.73
CA PRO A 89 19.85 -21.93 -31.99
C PRO A 89 19.37 -20.81 -31.07
N ALA A 90 20.29 -19.97 -30.58
CA ALA A 90 19.98 -18.88 -29.64
C ALA A 90 18.87 -17.93 -30.14
N ALA A 91 18.80 -17.68 -31.45
CA ALA A 91 17.76 -16.86 -32.06
C ALA A 91 16.36 -17.49 -31.89
N GLU A 92 16.25 -18.80 -32.06
CA GLU A 92 14.98 -19.52 -31.89
C GLU A 92 14.56 -19.59 -30.42
N GLN A 93 15.53 -19.79 -29.52
CA GLN A 93 15.29 -19.72 -28.08
C GLN A 93 14.74 -18.35 -27.65
N ALA A 94 15.33 -17.26 -28.15
CA ALA A 94 14.89 -15.89 -27.86
C ALA A 94 13.46 -15.61 -28.39
N VAL A 95 13.14 -16.08 -29.59
CA VAL A 95 11.79 -15.95 -30.17
C VAL A 95 10.77 -16.72 -29.33
N ARG A 96 11.10 -17.97 -28.94
CA ARG A 96 10.24 -18.81 -28.10
C ARG A 96 10.01 -18.19 -26.72
N LYS A 97 11.07 -17.72 -26.06
CA LYS A 97 11.01 -17.01 -24.77
C LYS A 97 10.08 -15.80 -24.85
N ARG A 98 10.23 -14.96 -25.88
CA ARG A 98 9.36 -13.78 -26.08
C ARG A 98 7.90 -14.18 -26.29
N ARG A 99 7.63 -15.28 -27.00
CA ARG A 99 6.27 -15.80 -27.22
C ARG A 99 5.65 -16.30 -25.92
N LEU A 100 6.39 -17.05 -25.10
CA LEU A 100 5.93 -17.58 -23.82
C LEU A 100 5.64 -16.46 -22.80
N LEU A 101 6.55 -15.48 -22.68
CA LEU A 101 6.34 -14.31 -21.81
C LEU A 101 5.16 -13.43 -22.25
N LYS A 102 4.80 -13.44 -23.54
CA LYS A 102 3.62 -12.72 -24.05
C LYS A 102 2.32 -13.46 -23.73
N GLY A 103 2.36 -14.79 -23.68
CA GLY A 103 1.22 -15.67 -23.48
C GLY A 103 0.45 -16.00 -24.78
N PRO A 104 -0.35 -17.09 -24.77
CA PRO A 104 -1.28 -17.43 -25.84
C PRO A 104 -2.27 -16.30 -26.13
N SER A 105 -2.77 -16.21 -27.37
CA SER A 105 -3.69 -15.13 -27.80
C SER A 105 -4.93 -15.03 -26.93
N GLU A 106 -5.45 -16.18 -26.54
CA GLU A 106 -6.71 -16.39 -25.85
C GLU A 106 -6.75 -15.68 -24.50
N PHE A 107 -5.61 -15.59 -23.82
CA PHE A 107 -5.49 -14.99 -22.49
C PHE A 107 -4.99 -13.55 -22.50
N ARG A 108 -4.63 -12.98 -23.67
CA ARG A 108 -4.03 -11.64 -23.72
C ARG A 108 -5.01 -10.54 -23.33
N ASP A 109 -6.28 -10.72 -23.66
CA ASP A 109 -7.33 -9.71 -23.44
C ASP A 109 -7.94 -9.80 -22.03
N GLU A 110 -7.78 -10.95 -21.36
CA GLU A 110 -8.18 -11.18 -19.97
C GLU A 110 -7.17 -10.63 -18.95
N ARG A 111 -5.98 -10.21 -19.41
CA ARG A 111 -4.92 -9.69 -18.56
C ARG A 111 -5.32 -8.42 -17.83
N VAL A 112 -5.50 -8.54 -16.52
CA VAL A 112 -5.83 -7.43 -15.60
C VAL A 112 -4.69 -6.42 -15.49
N ASP A 113 -3.44 -6.86 -15.72
CA ASP A 113 -2.23 -6.04 -15.56
C ASP A 113 -1.96 -5.08 -16.73
N ARG A 114 -2.66 -5.21 -17.86
CA ARG A 114 -2.43 -4.36 -19.04
C ARG A 114 -3.51 -3.30 -19.21
N PRO A 115 -3.15 -2.08 -19.63
CA PRO A 115 -4.13 -1.09 -20.03
C PRO A 115 -4.92 -1.63 -21.23
N LYS A 116 -6.24 -1.74 -21.08
CA LYS A 116 -7.14 -2.14 -22.16
C LYS A 116 -7.03 -1.11 -23.28
N LYS A 117 -6.83 -1.57 -24.51
CA LYS A 117 -6.75 -0.69 -25.68
C LYS A 117 -8.12 -0.03 -25.87
N GLN A 118 -8.23 1.25 -25.51
CA GLN A 118 -9.37 2.08 -25.86
C GLN A 118 -9.35 2.24 -27.39
N ASN A 119 -10.36 1.73 -28.08
CA ASN A 119 -10.50 1.94 -29.52
C ASN A 119 -10.68 3.44 -29.78
N ARG A 120 -9.87 3.99 -30.69
CA ARG A 120 -9.94 5.38 -31.16
C ARG A 120 -10.24 5.37 -32.65
#